data_AF-A0A2V8UWH8-F1
#
_entry.id   AF-A0A2V8UWH8-F1
#
_cell.length_a   1.000
_cell.length_b   1.000
_cell.length_c   1.000
_cell.angle_alpha   90.00
_cell.angle_beta   90.00
_cell.angle_gamma   90.00
#
_symmetry.space_group_name_H-M   'P 1'
#
loop_
_entity.id
_entity.type
_entity.pdbx_description
1 polymer ?
#
loop_
_entity_poly.entity_id
_entity_poly.type
_entity_poly.pdbx_seq_one_letter_code
_entity_poly.pdbx_strand_id
1 'polypeptide(L)'
;MRVAPGVVLLFVVLGSLPGADTQAETYRSAALAAAHEKNWDVAIENYRHALQLEPNDSDTHYNLALTLKYKGAARQAIDEFQASLKLRLKWAEARYGLGATCYDLHDPASALQELQQAIELDPKNAGAHHLLARIYLEQNNPTAAATELRQALKFKPLADEYFELGLAEGQLGNLSAAAAEFRRAIRLKPQFAQAHSRLGVTLRRLGNRTGSRAEFREAVRLDPKDPHAQYDLGMELKYDNDLAEAVASFRRAIELKPDFEQARYNLGIALRAQGQVKAAQSELREVKALHDFRTRLAQSKNLILQAVEALKREELGEAAALFQKSVDQSPEVPTGYYYLGVIWGRRGDAGKALEAYKKALELKPDYAQAHSGLGLVYWRQNQATEALEEFRQAVMSDP
;
A
#
# COMPACT_ATOMS: atom_id res chain seq x y z
N MET A 1 -1.12 29.62 -38.44
CA MET A 1 -2.50 30.14 -38.59
C MET A 1 -3.43 29.36 -37.67
N ARG A 2 -4.31 30.09 -36.97
CA ARG A 2 -5.30 29.69 -35.93
C ARG A 2 -4.79 29.66 -34.48
N VAL A 3 -4.81 30.87 -33.92
CA VAL A 3 -4.85 31.23 -32.51
C VAL A 3 -6.25 30.90 -31.95
N ALA A 4 -6.31 30.31 -30.76
CA ALA A 4 -7.55 30.08 -29.99
C ALA A 4 -7.79 31.24 -29.00
N PRO A 5 -9.04 31.50 -28.59
CA PRO A 5 -9.46 32.81 -28.09
C PRO A 5 -9.06 33.05 -26.63
N GLY A 6 -8.56 34.25 -26.36
CA GLY A 6 -8.28 34.76 -25.04
C GLY A 6 -9.56 35.05 -24.26
N VAL A 7 -9.57 34.65 -22.99
CA VAL A 7 -10.53 35.12 -21.99
C VAL A 7 -10.17 36.56 -21.67
N VAL A 8 -11.04 37.49 -22.03
CA VAL A 8 -10.95 38.89 -21.59
C VAL A 8 -11.48 38.95 -20.15
N LEU A 9 -10.58 39.18 -19.18
CA LEU A 9 -10.97 39.52 -17.81
C LEU A 9 -11.47 40.97 -17.79
N LEU A 10 -12.74 41.13 -17.41
CA LEU A 10 -13.35 42.43 -17.12
C LEU A 10 -13.06 42.76 -15.65
N PHE A 11 -12.26 43.79 -15.40
CA PHE A 11 -12.02 44.31 -14.05
C PHE A 11 -13.26 45.09 -13.57
N VAL A 12 -13.89 44.64 -12.49
CA VAL A 12 -14.81 45.47 -11.70
C VAL A 12 -13.99 46.01 -10.53
N VAL A 13 -13.63 47.29 -10.59
CA VAL A 13 -12.92 48.01 -9.53
C VAL A 13 -13.94 48.44 -8.47
N LEU A 14 -13.83 47.89 -7.27
CA LEU A 14 -14.44 48.44 -6.06
C LEU A 14 -13.34 48.72 -5.02
N GLY A 15 -12.89 49.97 -5.02
CA GLY A 15 -12.31 50.73 -3.89
C GLY A 15 -11.38 50.02 -2.91
N SER A 16 -10.12 49.83 -3.31
CA SER A 16 -8.96 49.55 -2.44
C SER A 16 -7.88 50.63 -2.64
N LEU A 17 -7.05 50.86 -1.61
CA LEU A 17 -5.97 51.85 -1.62
C LEU A 17 -5.00 51.58 -2.78
N PRO A 18 -4.58 52.60 -3.57
CA PRO A 18 -3.92 52.44 -4.88
C PRO A 18 -2.49 51.85 -4.89
N GLY A 19 -2.09 51.11 -3.85
CA GLY A 19 -0.79 50.42 -3.76
C GLY A 19 -0.84 48.99 -3.23
N ALA A 20 -1.83 48.63 -2.40
CA ALA A 20 -1.92 47.30 -1.78
C ALA A 20 -2.17 46.21 -2.84
N ASP A 21 -3.07 46.45 -3.78
CA ASP A 21 -3.41 45.52 -4.86
C ASP A 21 -2.20 45.18 -5.75
N THR A 22 -1.33 46.15 -6.01
CA THR A 22 -0.11 45.92 -6.82
C THR A 22 0.95 45.12 -6.06
N GLN A 23 1.01 45.25 -4.74
CA GLN A 23 1.96 44.53 -3.90
C GLN A 23 1.51 43.07 -3.68
N ALA A 24 0.22 42.83 -3.44
CA ALA A 24 -0.34 41.48 -3.33
C ALA A 24 -0.14 40.68 -4.63
N GLU A 25 -0.36 41.30 -5.79
CA GLU A 25 -0.10 40.69 -7.11
C GLU A 25 1.38 40.32 -7.29
N THR A 26 2.29 41.17 -6.81
CA THR A 26 3.74 40.90 -6.86
C THR A 26 4.09 39.65 -6.05
N TYR A 27 3.55 39.54 -4.84
CA TYR A 27 3.74 38.35 -4.01
C TYR A 27 3.13 37.10 -4.65
N ARG A 28 1.91 37.16 -5.20
CA ARG A 28 1.30 36.04 -5.93
C ARG A 28 2.16 35.58 -7.11
N SER A 29 2.68 36.52 -7.88
CA SER A 29 3.56 36.23 -9.03
C SER A 29 4.86 35.55 -8.61
N ALA A 30 5.50 36.06 -7.55
CA ALA A 30 6.70 35.44 -6.97
C ALA A 30 6.40 34.04 -6.41
N ALA A 31 5.24 33.86 -5.76
CA ALA A 31 4.81 32.57 -5.24
C ALA A 31 4.60 31.53 -6.36
N LEU A 32 3.95 31.92 -7.46
CA LEU A 32 3.75 31.07 -8.63
C LEU A 32 5.10 30.64 -9.24
N ALA A 33 6.03 31.59 -9.40
CA ALA A 33 7.37 31.29 -9.92
C ALA A 33 8.11 30.28 -9.01
N ALA A 34 8.11 30.52 -7.70
CA ALA A 34 8.71 29.61 -6.73
C ALA A 34 8.04 28.22 -6.74
N ALA A 35 6.72 28.14 -6.88
CA ALA A 35 5.99 26.88 -6.99
C ALA A 35 6.35 26.10 -8.27
N HIS A 36 6.56 26.79 -9.39
CA HIS A 36 7.05 26.17 -10.63
C HIS A 36 8.45 25.58 -10.48
N GLU A 37 9.31 26.25 -9.70
CA GLU A 37 10.65 25.76 -9.33
C GLU A 37 10.61 24.71 -8.20
N LYS A 38 9.42 24.35 -7.70
CA LYS A 38 9.20 23.46 -6.55
C LYS A 38 9.85 23.96 -5.26
N ASN A 39 10.13 25.25 -5.17
CA ASN A 39 10.56 25.91 -3.93
C ASN A 39 9.33 26.20 -3.07
N TRP A 40 8.79 25.15 -2.46
CA TRP A 40 7.50 25.18 -1.77
C TRP A 40 7.47 26.14 -0.59
N ASP A 41 8.57 26.24 0.17
CA ASP A 41 8.64 27.13 1.33
C ASP A 41 8.50 28.60 0.93
N VAL A 42 9.28 29.02 -0.07
CA VAL A 42 9.22 30.39 -0.60
C VAL A 42 7.86 30.67 -1.23
N ALA A 43 7.28 29.71 -1.95
CA ALA A 43 5.95 29.87 -2.52
C ALA A 43 4.87 30.09 -1.44
N ILE A 44 4.89 29.26 -0.39
CA ILE A 44 3.96 29.36 0.74
C ILE A 44 4.10 30.72 1.45
N GLU A 45 5.31 31.17 1.70
CA GLU A 45 5.56 32.45 2.36
C GLU A 45 5.02 33.62 1.53
N ASN A 46 5.31 33.65 0.24
CA ASN A 46 4.79 34.69 -0.65
C ASN A 46 3.26 34.67 -0.76
N TYR A 47 2.63 33.49 -0.86
CA TYR A 47 1.15 33.42 -0.83
C TYR A 47 0.56 33.90 0.49
N ARG A 48 1.20 33.61 1.63
CA ARG A 48 0.77 34.13 2.94
C ARG A 48 0.91 35.65 3.02
N HIS A 49 1.97 36.23 2.47
CA HIS A 49 2.11 37.68 2.38
C HIS A 49 1.03 38.31 1.48
N ALA A 50 0.69 37.68 0.36
CA ALA A 50 -0.44 38.12 -0.45
C ALA A 50 -1.76 38.09 0.35
N LEU A 51 -2.05 37.02 1.09
CA LEU A 51 -3.25 36.90 1.94
C LEU A 51 -3.26 37.85 3.15
N GLN A 52 -2.10 38.31 3.63
CA GLN A 52 -2.04 39.36 4.66
C GLN A 52 -2.57 40.70 4.11
N LEU A 53 -2.36 40.97 2.82
CA LEU A 53 -2.85 42.18 2.14
C LEU A 53 -4.29 42.01 1.65
N GLU A 54 -4.62 40.83 1.12
CA GLU A 54 -5.92 40.48 0.53
C GLU A 54 -6.48 39.18 1.15
N PRO A 55 -7.02 39.19 2.39
CA PRO A 55 -7.45 37.98 3.09
C PRO A 55 -8.65 37.24 2.48
N ASN A 56 -9.37 37.89 1.56
CA ASN A 56 -10.58 37.35 0.93
C ASN A 56 -10.35 36.95 -0.53
N ASP A 57 -9.09 36.75 -0.95
CA ASP A 57 -8.80 36.25 -2.29
C ASP A 57 -8.90 34.72 -2.36
N SER A 58 -9.98 34.24 -2.98
CA SER A 58 -10.25 32.81 -3.12
C SER A 58 -9.18 32.07 -3.93
N ASP A 59 -8.58 32.74 -4.93
CA ASP A 59 -7.61 32.12 -5.82
C ASP A 59 -6.24 31.98 -5.14
N THR A 60 -5.82 32.96 -4.32
CA THR A 60 -4.63 32.80 -3.47
C THR A 60 -4.79 31.65 -2.48
N HIS A 61 -5.91 31.56 -1.77
CA HIS A 61 -6.17 30.45 -0.84
C HIS A 61 -6.08 29.09 -1.56
N TYR A 62 -6.67 28.96 -2.75
CA TYR A 62 -6.59 27.75 -3.57
C TYR A 62 -5.14 27.41 -3.99
N ASN A 63 -4.39 28.39 -4.48
CA ASN A 63 -3.01 28.17 -4.92
C ASN A 63 -2.08 27.83 -3.76
N LEU A 64 -2.28 28.46 -2.59
CA LEU A 64 -1.60 28.11 -1.35
C LEU A 64 -1.93 26.68 -0.93
N ALA A 65 -3.20 26.29 -0.99
CA ALA A 65 -3.65 24.93 -0.68
C ALA A 65 -2.95 23.87 -1.57
N LEU A 66 -2.89 24.11 -2.89
CA LEU A 66 -2.16 23.24 -3.81
C LEU A 66 -0.68 23.15 -3.46
N THR A 67 -0.04 24.28 -3.16
CA THR A 67 1.38 24.33 -2.79
C THR A 67 1.66 23.54 -1.51
N LEU A 68 0.80 23.69 -0.50
CA LEU A 68 0.86 22.92 0.74
C LEU A 68 0.65 21.43 0.51
N LYS A 69 -0.29 21.06 -0.37
CA LYS A 69 -0.54 19.67 -0.77
C LYS A 69 0.72 19.05 -1.40
N TYR A 70 1.34 19.71 -2.37
CA TYR A 70 2.55 19.21 -3.03
C TYR A 70 3.78 19.16 -2.10
N LYS A 71 3.84 20.03 -1.09
CA LYS A 71 4.83 19.96 -0.01
C LYS A 71 4.60 18.77 0.94
N GLY A 72 3.38 18.22 1.00
CA GLY A 72 2.98 17.17 1.96
C GLY A 72 2.34 17.71 3.24
N ALA A 73 2.05 19.01 3.32
CA ALA A 73 1.35 19.64 4.44
C ALA A 73 -0.18 19.53 4.30
N ALA A 74 -0.68 18.30 4.18
CA ALA A 74 -2.06 18.01 3.77
C ALA A 74 -3.14 18.62 4.68
N ARG A 75 -2.93 18.67 6.01
CA ARG A 75 -3.89 19.31 6.93
C ARG A 75 -4.03 20.82 6.67
N GLN A 76 -2.91 21.51 6.51
CA GLN A 76 -2.92 22.94 6.17
C GLN A 76 -3.54 23.18 4.79
N ALA A 77 -3.28 22.28 3.82
CA ALA A 77 -3.91 22.37 2.51
C ALA A 77 -5.46 22.28 2.60
N ILE A 78 -6.00 21.40 3.45
CA ILE A 78 -7.45 21.31 3.69
C ILE A 78 -8.01 22.64 4.20
N ASP A 79 -7.37 23.24 5.20
CA ASP A 79 -7.80 24.52 5.77
C ASP A 79 -7.90 25.61 4.70
N GLU A 80 -6.89 25.70 3.84
CA GLU A 80 -6.80 26.69 2.77
C GLU A 80 -7.80 26.40 1.62
N PHE A 81 -8.03 25.14 1.25
CA PHE A 81 -9.10 24.79 0.31
C PHE A 81 -10.48 25.15 0.85
N GLN A 82 -10.73 24.92 2.14
CA GLN A 82 -11.98 25.30 2.79
C GLN A 82 -12.14 26.82 2.86
N ALA A 83 -11.06 27.57 3.13
CA ALA A 83 -11.07 29.04 3.09
C ALA A 83 -11.43 29.55 1.69
N SER A 84 -10.82 28.98 0.65
CA SER A 84 -11.16 29.27 -0.74
C SER A 84 -12.64 29.01 -1.06
N LEU A 85 -13.16 27.85 -0.66
CA LEU A 85 -14.55 27.45 -0.90
C LEU A 85 -15.57 28.26 -0.09
N LYS A 86 -15.21 28.80 1.08
CA LYS A 86 -16.06 29.75 1.82
C LYS A 86 -16.28 31.05 1.03
N LEU A 87 -15.27 31.49 0.30
CA LEU A 87 -15.32 32.69 -0.54
C LEU A 87 -16.00 32.41 -1.90
N ARG A 88 -15.73 31.24 -2.49
CA ARG A 88 -16.31 30.80 -3.76
C ARG A 88 -16.89 29.38 -3.67
N LEU A 89 -18.17 29.29 -3.29
CA LEU A 89 -18.86 28.03 -3.01
C LEU A 89 -18.96 27.08 -4.23
N LYS A 90 -19.11 27.64 -5.44
CA LYS A 90 -19.26 26.88 -6.69
C LYS A 90 -17.94 26.85 -7.46
N TRP A 91 -16.98 26.08 -6.95
CA TRP A 91 -15.68 25.90 -7.61
C TRP A 91 -15.29 24.42 -7.67
N ALA A 92 -15.45 23.81 -8.84
CA ALA A 92 -15.22 22.38 -9.04
C ALA A 92 -13.76 21.97 -8.76
N GLU A 93 -12.78 22.76 -9.20
CA GLU A 93 -11.37 22.45 -9.05
C GLU A 93 -10.91 22.54 -7.58
N ALA A 94 -11.45 23.49 -6.80
CA ALA A 94 -11.19 23.58 -5.37
C ALA A 94 -11.85 22.41 -4.60
N ARG A 95 -13.08 22.02 -4.95
CA ARG A 95 -13.74 20.82 -4.40
C ARG A 95 -12.95 19.55 -4.72
N TYR A 96 -12.48 19.40 -5.96
CA TYR A 96 -11.62 18.30 -6.34
C TYR A 96 -10.29 18.29 -5.57
N GLY A 97 -9.63 19.46 -5.45
CA GLY A 97 -8.38 19.59 -4.69
C GLY A 97 -8.55 19.22 -3.21
N LEU A 98 -9.64 19.67 -2.59
CA LEU A 98 -10.01 19.30 -1.23
C LEU A 98 -10.26 17.79 -1.10
N GLY A 99 -11.13 17.23 -1.95
CA GLY A 99 -11.44 15.80 -1.93
C GLY A 99 -10.23 14.90 -2.17
N ALA A 100 -9.33 15.28 -3.08
CA ALA A 100 -8.07 14.59 -3.31
C ALA A 100 -7.15 14.65 -2.08
N THR A 101 -7.11 15.79 -1.39
CA THR A 101 -6.29 15.94 -0.17
C THR A 101 -6.86 15.15 1.01
N CYS A 102 -8.19 15.07 1.15
CA CYS A 102 -8.84 14.18 2.12
C CYS A 102 -8.54 12.70 1.83
N TYR A 103 -8.54 12.29 0.56
CA TYR A 103 -8.17 10.93 0.17
C TYR A 103 -6.71 10.62 0.53
N ASP A 104 -5.78 11.55 0.28
CA ASP A 104 -4.37 11.43 0.65
C ASP A 104 -4.16 11.31 2.18
N LEU A 105 -5.09 11.84 3.00
CA LEU A 105 -5.09 11.71 4.47
C LEU A 105 -5.82 10.45 4.98
N HIS A 106 -6.24 9.55 4.09
CA HIS A 106 -7.04 8.37 4.43
C HIS A 106 -8.38 8.72 5.12
N ASP A 107 -9.00 9.84 4.72
CA ASP A 107 -10.38 10.19 5.08
C ASP A 107 -11.32 10.01 3.87
N PRO A 108 -11.75 8.77 3.58
CA PRO A 108 -12.58 8.49 2.41
C PRO A 108 -13.99 9.08 2.51
N ALA A 109 -14.49 9.37 3.71
CA ALA A 109 -15.82 9.93 3.91
C ALA A 109 -15.88 11.38 3.42
N SER A 110 -14.95 12.22 3.89
CA SER A 110 -14.83 13.59 3.39
C SER A 110 -14.40 13.65 1.93
N ALA A 111 -13.50 12.77 1.49
CA ALA A 111 -13.11 12.69 0.09
C ALA A 111 -14.31 12.41 -0.83
N LEU A 112 -15.15 11.43 -0.49
CA LEU A 112 -16.33 11.07 -1.28
C LEU A 112 -17.28 12.27 -1.44
N GLN A 113 -17.59 12.96 -0.34
CA GLN A 113 -18.49 14.12 -0.35
C GLN A 113 -17.96 15.23 -1.27
N GLU A 114 -16.69 15.59 -1.14
CA GLU A 114 -16.10 16.71 -1.88
C GLU A 114 -15.93 16.38 -3.36
N LEU A 115 -15.57 15.13 -3.69
CA LEU A 115 -15.46 14.66 -5.07
C LEU A 115 -16.82 14.56 -5.76
N GLN A 116 -17.88 14.15 -5.05
CA GLN A 116 -19.25 14.17 -5.57
C GLN A 116 -19.70 15.59 -5.91
N GLN A 117 -19.46 16.55 -5.02
CA GLN A 117 -19.74 17.96 -5.31
C GLN A 117 -18.90 18.50 -6.47
N ALA A 118 -17.64 18.05 -6.61
CA ALA A 118 -16.80 18.42 -7.73
C ALA A 118 -17.39 17.96 -9.08
N ILE A 119 -17.89 16.72 -9.17
CA ILE A 119 -18.52 16.21 -10.42
C ILE A 119 -19.92 16.77 -10.66
N GLU A 120 -20.64 17.19 -9.63
CA GLU A 120 -21.91 17.94 -9.79
C GLU A 120 -21.68 19.30 -10.44
N LEU A 121 -20.57 19.97 -10.09
CA LEU A 121 -20.18 21.28 -10.64
C LEU A 121 -19.50 21.16 -12.01
N ASP A 122 -18.63 20.17 -12.18
CA ASP A 122 -17.99 19.84 -13.45
C ASP A 122 -18.03 18.32 -13.71
N PRO A 123 -19.06 17.84 -14.45
CA PRO A 123 -19.18 16.44 -14.82
C PRO A 123 -18.07 15.93 -15.76
N LYS A 124 -17.15 16.80 -16.22
CA LYS A 124 -16.02 16.43 -17.09
C LYS A 124 -14.73 16.23 -16.32
N ASN A 125 -14.73 16.44 -15.00
CA ASN A 125 -13.55 16.29 -14.16
C ASN A 125 -13.14 14.81 -14.05
N ALA A 126 -12.29 14.36 -14.98
CA ALA A 126 -11.81 12.99 -15.05
C ALA A 126 -11.04 12.57 -13.78
N GLY A 127 -10.33 13.51 -13.14
CA GLY A 127 -9.60 13.25 -11.90
C GLY A 127 -10.55 12.93 -10.74
N ALA A 128 -11.66 13.66 -10.63
CA ALA A 128 -12.67 13.41 -9.60
C ALA A 128 -13.35 12.05 -9.79
N HIS A 129 -13.77 11.73 -11.01
CA HIS A 129 -14.30 10.42 -11.37
C HIS A 129 -13.30 9.29 -11.05
N HIS A 130 -12.01 9.46 -11.37
CA HIS A 130 -10.98 8.47 -11.06
C HIS A 130 -10.85 8.22 -9.55
N LEU A 131 -10.78 9.27 -8.73
CA LEU A 131 -10.66 9.12 -7.28
C LEU A 131 -11.91 8.50 -6.65
N LEU A 132 -13.11 8.89 -7.10
CA LEU A 132 -14.34 8.23 -6.69
C LEU A 132 -14.31 6.73 -6.99
N ALA A 133 -13.83 6.34 -8.18
CA ALA A 133 -13.69 4.94 -8.52
C ALA A 133 -12.75 4.18 -7.58
N ARG A 134 -11.62 4.77 -7.20
CA ARG A 134 -10.68 4.17 -6.24
C ARG A 134 -11.33 3.97 -4.87
N ILE A 135 -12.04 4.98 -4.37
CA ILE A 135 -12.79 4.87 -3.11
C ILE A 135 -13.83 3.75 -3.20
N TYR A 136 -14.57 3.64 -4.31
CA TYR A 136 -15.53 2.55 -4.50
C TYR A 136 -14.88 1.17 -4.59
N LEU A 137 -13.70 1.03 -5.19
CA LEU A 137 -12.94 -0.23 -5.20
C LEU A 137 -12.49 -0.62 -3.79
N GLU A 138 -12.01 0.33 -2.98
CA GLU A 138 -11.65 0.10 -1.57
C GLU A 138 -12.85 -0.33 -0.73
N GLN A 139 -14.04 0.18 -1.05
CA GLN A 139 -15.32 -0.22 -0.45
C GLN A 139 -15.89 -1.53 -1.02
N ASN A 140 -15.16 -2.22 -1.90
CA ASN A 140 -15.59 -3.44 -2.58
C ASN A 140 -16.91 -3.24 -3.37
N ASN A 141 -17.08 -2.07 -4.00
CA ASN A 141 -18.20 -1.73 -4.87
C ASN A 141 -17.74 -1.56 -6.33
N PRO A 142 -17.47 -2.66 -7.05
CA PRO A 142 -16.94 -2.61 -8.42
C PRO A 142 -17.95 -2.04 -9.43
N THR A 143 -19.24 -2.09 -9.16
CA THR A 143 -20.28 -1.53 -10.05
C THR A 143 -20.20 -0.01 -10.11
N ALA A 144 -20.11 0.64 -8.94
CA ALA A 144 -19.95 2.09 -8.86
C ALA A 144 -18.60 2.50 -9.44
N ALA A 145 -17.53 1.80 -9.08
CA ALA A 145 -16.20 2.06 -9.61
C ALA A 145 -16.14 2.01 -11.14
N ALA A 146 -16.71 0.96 -11.76
CA ALA A 146 -16.75 0.83 -13.21
C ALA A 146 -17.54 1.97 -13.88
N THR A 147 -18.59 2.47 -13.23
CA THR A 147 -19.37 3.61 -13.74
C THR A 147 -18.51 4.88 -13.78
N GLU A 148 -17.84 5.19 -12.68
CA GLU A 148 -16.98 6.37 -12.57
C GLU A 148 -15.76 6.29 -13.50
N LEU A 149 -15.10 5.12 -13.60
CA LEU A 149 -13.98 4.92 -14.53
C LEU A 149 -14.39 5.13 -15.99
N ARG A 150 -15.58 4.66 -16.39
CA ARG A 150 -16.10 4.92 -17.74
C ARG A 150 -16.33 6.42 -17.98
N GLN A 151 -16.73 7.20 -16.97
CA GLN A 151 -16.84 8.66 -17.12
C GLN A 151 -15.45 9.30 -17.23
N ALA A 152 -14.51 8.94 -16.36
CA ALA A 152 -13.13 9.44 -16.43
C ALA A 152 -12.52 9.20 -17.83
N LEU A 153 -12.68 7.99 -18.36
CA LEU A 153 -12.15 7.57 -19.66
C LEU A 153 -12.79 8.27 -20.86
N LYS A 154 -14.02 8.81 -20.76
CA LYS A 154 -14.62 9.62 -21.83
C LYS A 154 -13.85 10.92 -22.07
N PHE A 155 -13.28 11.49 -21.01
CA PHE A 155 -12.60 12.78 -21.07
C PHE A 155 -11.09 12.64 -21.12
N LYS A 156 -10.52 11.68 -20.38
CA LYS A 156 -9.09 11.44 -20.33
C LYS A 156 -8.79 9.94 -20.45
N PRO A 157 -8.61 9.42 -21.68
CA PRO A 157 -8.27 8.02 -21.90
C PRO A 157 -6.81 7.76 -21.47
N LEU A 158 -6.65 7.05 -20.37
CA LEU A 158 -5.36 6.75 -19.76
C LEU A 158 -5.20 5.24 -19.53
N ALA A 159 -3.96 4.77 -19.61
CA ALA A 159 -3.67 3.33 -19.52
C ALA A 159 -4.03 2.74 -18.16
N ASP A 160 -3.73 3.46 -17.08
CA ASP A 160 -3.96 3.00 -15.72
C ASP A 160 -5.48 2.93 -15.42
N GLU A 161 -6.28 3.87 -15.91
CA GLU A 161 -7.75 3.87 -15.77
C GLU A 161 -8.42 2.74 -16.56
N TYR A 162 -7.92 2.42 -17.76
CA TYR A 162 -8.38 1.23 -18.49
C TYR A 162 -8.02 -0.07 -17.76
N PHE A 163 -6.85 -0.10 -17.12
CA PHE A 163 -6.44 -1.24 -16.31
C PHE A 163 -7.35 -1.41 -15.08
N GLU A 164 -7.61 -0.35 -14.33
CA GLU A 164 -8.54 -0.35 -13.19
C GLU A 164 -9.98 -0.74 -13.61
N LEU A 165 -10.44 -0.25 -14.77
CA LEU A 165 -11.76 -0.64 -15.29
C LEU A 165 -11.77 -2.14 -15.63
N GLY A 166 -10.70 -2.66 -16.22
CA GLY A 166 -10.54 -4.08 -16.47
C GLY A 166 -10.58 -4.92 -15.19
N LEU A 167 -9.99 -4.44 -14.09
CA LEU A 167 -10.07 -5.08 -12.78
C LEU A 167 -11.50 -5.09 -12.24
N ALA A 168 -12.19 -3.95 -12.28
CA ALA A 168 -13.58 -3.81 -11.83
C ALA A 168 -14.53 -4.74 -12.61
N GLU A 169 -14.43 -4.77 -13.94
CA GLU A 169 -15.20 -5.68 -14.80
C GLU A 169 -14.90 -7.14 -14.50
N GLY A 170 -13.64 -7.47 -14.22
CA GLY A 170 -13.22 -8.81 -13.83
C GLY A 170 -13.84 -9.27 -12.50
N GLN A 171 -13.97 -8.36 -11.53
CA GLN A 171 -14.66 -8.60 -10.25
C GLN A 171 -16.17 -8.79 -10.44
N LEU A 172 -16.77 -8.06 -11.38
CA LEU A 172 -18.18 -8.24 -11.78
C LEU A 172 -18.44 -9.54 -12.56
N GLY A 173 -17.39 -10.25 -12.98
CA GLY A 173 -17.50 -11.46 -13.81
C GLY A 173 -17.63 -11.17 -15.32
N ASN A 174 -17.54 -9.91 -15.74
CA ASN A 174 -17.64 -9.47 -17.12
C ASN A 174 -16.30 -9.69 -17.86
N LEU A 175 -15.88 -10.94 -18.01
CA LEU A 175 -14.53 -11.29 -18.48
C LEU A 175 -14.20 -10.76 -19.87
N SER A 176 -15.16 -10.77 -20.79
CA SER A 176 -14.96 -10.22 -22.14
C SER A 176 -14.73 -8.71 -22.14
N ALA A 177 -15.44 -7.98 -21.28
CA ALA A 177 -15.24 -6.54 -21.08
C ALA A 177 -13.87 -6.29 -20.45
N ALA A 178 -13.54 -7.00 -19.37
CA ALA A 178 -12.24 -6.91 -18.72
C ALA A 178 -11.07 -7.11 -19.70
N ALA A 179 -11.14 -8.15 -20.54
CA ALA A 179 -10.13 -8.39 -21.58
C ALA A 179 -10.03 -7.25 -22.61
N ALA A 180 -11.15 -6.61 -22.98
CA ALA A 180 -11.14 -5.48 -23.89
C ALA A 180 -10.45 -4.25 -23.28
N GLU A 181 -10.70 -3.98 -22.01
CA GLU A 181 -10.10 -2.84 -21.30
C GLU A 181 -8.61 -3.07 -21.03
N PHE A 182 -8.17 -4.27 -20.63
CA PHE A 182 -6.74 -4.57 -20.52
C PHE A 182 -6.01 -4.40 -21.85
N ARG A 183 -6.61 -4.81 -22.98
CA ARG A 183 -6.03 -4.56 -24.30
C ARG A 183 -5.93 -3.06 -24.63
N ARG A 184 -6.87 -2.23 -24.16
CA ARG A 184 -6.78 -0.77 -24.32
C ARG A 184 -5.65 -0.20 -23.48
N ALA A 185 -5.51 -0.64 -22.22
CA ALA A 185 -4.38 -0.27 -21.36
C ALA A 185 -3.03 -0.61 -22.02
N ILE A 186 -2.88 -1.82 -22.55
CA ILE A 186 -1.67 -2.27 -23.25
C ILE A 186 -1.42 -1.45 -24.52
N ARG A 187 -2.45 -1.10 -25.30
CA ARG A 187 -2.27 -0.24 -26.49
C ARG A 187 -1.71 1.14 -26.14
N LEU A 188 -2.13 1.72 -25.02
CA LEU A 188 -1.63 3.02 -24.56
C LEU A 188 -0.26 2.90 -23.89
N LYS A 189 0.01 1.79 -23.19
CA LYS A 189 1.26 1.53 -22.46
C LYS A 189 1.71 0.09 -22.75
N PRO A 190 2.44 -0.15 -23.85
CA PRO A 190 2.85 -1.51 -24.24
C PRO A 190 3.78 -2.21 -23.24
N GLN A 191 4.43 -1.47 -22.34
CA GLN A 191 5.32 -2.01 -21.31
C GLN A 191 4.58 -2.27 -19.98
N PHE A 192 3.24 -2.31 -19.99
CA PHE A 192 2.45 -2.50 -18.78
C PHE A 192 2.35 -3.98 -18.38
N ALA A 193 3.42 -4.51 -17.76
CA ALA A 193 3.53 -5.92 -17.38
C ALA A 193 2.30 -6.47 -16.63
N GLN A 194 1.78 -5.70 -15.67
CA GLN A 194 0.58 -6.09 -14.90
C GLN A 194 -0.66 -6.24 -15.78
N ALA A 195 -0.84 -5.38 -16.79
CA ALA A 195 -1.97 -5.49 -17.73
C ALA A 195 -1.86 -6.75 -18.60
N HIS A 196 -0.65 -7.11 -19.04
CA HIS A 196 -0.40 -8.39 -19.73
C HIS A 196 -0.74 -9.58 -18.83
N SER A 197 -0.26 -9.61 -17.58
CA SER A 197 -0.61 -10.69 -16.63
C SER A 197 -2.12 -10.80 -16.41
N ARG A 198 -2.82 -9.69 -16.17
CA ARG A 198 -4.28 -9.68 -15.95
C ARG A 198 -5.05 -10.08 -17.20
N LEU A 199 -4.63 -9.65 -18.38
CA LEU A 199 -5.20 -10.12 -19.64
C LEU A 199 -4.97 -11.63 -19.81
N GLY A 200 -3.77 -12.14 -19.50
CA GLY A 200 -3.43 -13.56 -19.52
C GLY A 200 -4.38 -14.39 -18.65
N VAL A 201 -4.58 -14.00 -17.39
CA VAL A 201 -5.54 -14.65 -16.48
C VAL A 201 -6.96 -14.60 -17.03
N THR A 202 -7.36 -13.47 -17.60
CA THR A 202 -8.72 -13.26 -18.12
C THR A 202 -8.97 -14.14 -19.36
N LEU A 203 -8.01 -14.22 -20.27
CA LEU A 203 -8.08 -15.07 -21.46
C LEU A 203 -8.12 -16.57 -21.10
N ARG A 204 -7.36 -16.99 -20.09
CA ARG A 204 -7.43 -18.36 -19.54
C ARG A 204 -8.85 -18.69 -19.08
N ARG A 205 -9.49 -17.79 -18.33
CA ARG A 205 -10.88 -17.95 -17.84
C ARG A 205 -11.91 -17.95 -18.97
N LEU A 206 -11.62 -17.24 -20.07
CA LEU A 206 -12.39 -17.27 -21.31
C LEU A 206 -12.11 -18.50 -22.20
N GLY A 207 -11.20 -19.39 -21.79
CA GLY A 207 -10.81 -20.58 -22.56
C GLY A 207 -9.79 -20.31 -23.68
N ASN A 208 -9.38 -19.06 -23.91
CA ASN A 208 -8.33 -18.72 -24.89
C ASN A 208 -6.93 -18.90 -24.28
N ARG A 209 -6.49 -20.15 -24.20
CA ARG A 209 -5.18 -20.52 -23.63
C ARG A 209 -4.00 -20.07 -24.48
N THR A 210 -4.11 -20.14 -25.81
CA THR A 210 -3.05 -19.68 -26.72
C THR A 210 -2.75 -18.20 -26.50
N GLY A 211 -3.80 -17.37 -26.42
CA GLY A 211 -3.67 -15.95 -26.08
C GLY A 211 -3.15 -15.75 -24.66
N SER A 212 -3.69 -16.48 -23.69
CA SER A 212 -3.25 -16.42 -22.29
C SER A 212 -1.74 -16.62 -22.14
N ARG A 213 -1.19 -17.67 -22.76
CA ARG A 213 0.25 -17.96 -22.75
C ARG A 213 1.07 -16.85 -23.39
N ALA A 214 0.62 -16.30 -24.52
CA ALA A 214 1.32 -15.21 -25.19
C ALA A 214 1.44 -13.98 -24.28
N GLU A 215 0.35 -13.63 -23.59
CA GLU A 215 0.34 -12.51 -22.65
C GLU A 215 1.20 -12.78 -21.41
N PHE A 216 1.21 -14.00 -20.87
CA PHE A 216 2.10 -14.33 -19.74
C PHE A 216 3.58 -14.32 -20.13
N ARG A 217 3.93 -14.76 -21.34
CA ARG A 217 5.31 -14.63 -21.86
C ARG A 217 5.72 -13.16 -21.93
N GLU A 218 4.84 -12.30 -22.39
CA GLU A 218 5.13 -10.86 -22.46
C GLU A 218 5.22 -10.23 -21.07
N ALA A 219 4.35 -10.62 -20.13
CA ALA A 219 4.43 -10.18 -18.74
C ALA A 219 5.76 -10.57 -18.09
N VAL A 220 6.22 -11.81 -18.27
CA VAL A 220 7.52 -12.30 -17.77
C VAL A 220 8.69 -11.60 -18.47
N ARG A 221 8.57 -11.28 -19.75
CA ARG A 221 9.60 -10.53 -20.50
C ARG A 221 9.75 -9.10 -19.96
N LEU A 222 8.63 -8.45 -19.63
CA LEU A 222 8.59 -7.08 -19.12
C LEU A 222 8.98 -7.00 -17.63
N ASP A 223 8.53 -7.97 -16.81
CA ASP A 223 8.90 -8.09 -15.41
C ASP A 223 9.36 -9.52 -15.07
N PRO A 224 10.66 -9.82 -15.26
CA PRO A 224 11.21 -11.14 -14.98
C PRO A 224 11.33 -11.46 -13.47
N LYS A 225 11.03 -10.49 -12.60
CA LYS A 225 11.10 -10.63 -11.14
C LYS A 225 9.74 -10.90 -10.50
N ASP A 226 8.65 -10.93 -11.26
CA ASP A 226 7.33 -11.30 -10.74
C ASP A 226 7.19 -12.84 -10.62
N PRO A 227 7.19 -13.41 -9.39
CA PRO A 227 7.00 -14.85 -9.21
C PRO A 227 5.63 -15.34 -9.68
N HIS A 228 4.58 -14.50 -9.63
CA HIS A 228 3.23 -14.88 -10.03
C HIS A 228 3.12 -15.00 -11.55
N ALA A 229 3.70 -14.07 -12.31
CA ALA A 229 3.77 -14.17 -13.77
C ALA A 229 4.54 -15.43 -14.23
N GLN A 230 5.67 -15.75 -13.57
CA GLN A 230 6.43 -16.98 -13.82
C GLN A 230 5.60 -18.24 -13.55
N TYR A 231 4.90 -18.27 -12.42
CA TYR A 231 4.00 -19.37 -12.06
C TYR A 231 2.86 -19.52 -13.08
N ASP A 232 2.22 -18.43 -13.47
CA ASP A 232 1.10 -18.46 -14.42
C ASP A 232 1.54 -18.89 -15.83
N LEU A 233 2.72 -18.48 -16.27
CA LEU A 233 3.33 -19.00 -17.51
C LEU A 233 3.58 -20.51 -17.41
N GLY A 234 4.19 -20.96 -16.31
CA GLY A 234 4.43 -22.39 -16.05
C GLY A 234 3.14 -23.22 -16.06
N MET A 235 2.04 -22.66 -15.57
CA MET A 235 0.72 -23.32 -15.62
C MET A 235 0.19 -23.51 -17.04
N GLU A 236 0.33 -22.53 -17.93
CA GLU A 236 -0.06 -22.69 -19.33
C GLU A 236 0.86 -23.68 -20.07
N LEU A 237 2.17 -23.61 -19.85
CA LEU A 237 3.13 -24.53 -20.46
C LEU A 237 2.89 -25.98 -20.04
N LYS A 238 2.61 -26.21 -18.75
CA LYS A 238 2.27 -27.53 -18.22
C LYS A 238 0.99 -28.07 -18.87
N TYR A 239 -0.01 -27.22 -19.08
CA TYR A 239 -1.26 -27.61 -19.73
C TYR A 239 -1.03 -28.07 -21.17
N ASP A 240 -0.17 -27.38 -21.90
CA ASP A 240 0.22 -27.73 -23.28
C ASP A 240 1.21 -28.90 -23.35
N ASN A 241 1.49 -29.55 -22.21
CA ASN A 241 2.45 -30.63 -22.05
C ASN A 241 3.91 -30.26 -22.40
N ASP A 242 4.23 -28.96 -22.42
CA ASP A 242 5.60 -28.45 -22.47
C ASP A 242 6.20 -28.47 -21.05
N LEU A 243 6.45 -29.69 -20.58
CA LEU A 243 6.85 -29.93 -19.20
C LEU A 243 8.24 -29.34 -18.90
N ALA A 244 9.12 -29.21 -19.90
CA ALA A 244 10.47 -28.70 -19.70
C ALA A 244 10.45 -27.19 -19.41
N GLU A 245 9.76 -26.40 -20.23
CA GLU A 245 9.61 -24.96 -19.97
C GLU A 245 8.78 -24.71 -18.71
N ALA A 246 7.76 -25.55 -18.44
CA ALA A 246 6.96 -25.43 -17.21
C ALA A 246 7.80 -25.62 -15.95
N VAL A 247 8.66 -26.64 -15.91
CA VAL A 247 9.58 -26.91 -14.78
C VAL A 247 10.53 -25.72 -14.58
N ALA A 248 11.10 -25.16 -15.65
CA ALA A 248 11.96 -23.99 -15.56
C ALA A 248 11.21 -22.77 -14.97
N SER A 249 9.98 -22.54 -15.44
CA SER A 249 9.14 -21.42 -14.98
C SER A 249 8.76 -21.57 -13.49
N PHE A 250 8.37 -22.77 -13.05
CA PHE A 250 8.07 -23.00 -11.63
C PHE A 250 9.30 -22.88 -10.74
N ARG A 251 10.47 -23.40 -11.16
CA ARG A 251 11.73 -23.20 -10.42
C ARG A 251 12.04 -21.72 -10.27
N ARG A 252 11.89 -20.94 -11.35
CA ARG A 252 12.11 -19.50 -11.28
C ARG A 252 11.14 -18.79 -10.33
N ALA A 253 9.86 -19.18 -10.34
CA ALA A 253 8.87 -18.65 -9.38
C ALA A 253 9.26 -18.95 -7.92
N ILE A 254 9.81 -20.15 -7.66
CA ILE A 254 10.26 -20.59 -6.33
C ILE A 254 11.55 -19.88 -5.89
N GLU A 255 12.49 -19.65 -6.82
CA GLU A 255 13.69 -18.85 -6.55
C GLU A 255 13.34 -17.42 -6.11
N LEU A 256 12.37 -16.81 -6.79
CA LEU A 256 11.86 -15.47 -6.50
C LEU A 256 11.02 -15.44 -5.22
N LYS A 257 10.30 -16.53 -4.92
CA LYS A 257 9.43 -16.67 -3.75
C LYS A 257 9.56 -18.07 -3.14
N PRO A 258 10.48 -18.28 -2.18
CA PRO A 258 10.79 -19.60 -1.64
C PRO A 258 9.61 -20.32 -0.95
N ASP A 259 8.66 -19.56 -0.40
CA ASP A 259 7.45 -20.04 0.28
C ASP A 259 6.24 -20.19 -0.68
N PHE A 260 6.46 -20.17 -2.00
CA PHE A 260 5.39 -20.30 -3.00
C PHE A 260 4.91 -21.75 -3.15
N GLU A 261 4.11 -22.21 -2.19
CA GLU A 261 3.59 -23.58 -2.11
C GLU A 261 2.91 -24.05 -3.40
N GLN A 262 2.09 -23.20 -4.05
CA GLN A 262 1.41 -23.58 -5.29
C GLN A 262 2.41 -23.85 -6.43
N ALA A 263 3.49 -23.06 -6.53
CA ALA A 263 4.52 -23.27 -7.54
C ALA A 263 5.30 -24.57 -7.27
N ARG A 264 5.67 -24.83 -6.02
CA ARG A 264 6.35 -26.09 -5.61
C ARG A 264 5.49 -27.32 -5.87
N TYR A 265 4.21 -27.26 -5.53
CA TYR A 265 3.28 -28.35 -5.81
C TYR A 265 3.20 -28.65 -7.31
N ASN A 266 3.01 -27.62 -8.13
CA ASN A 266 2.92 -27.78 -9.59
C ASN A 266 4.25 -28.21 -10.22
N LEU A 267 5.38 -27.79 -9.67
CA LEU A 267 6.71 -28.30 -10.03
C LEU A 267 6.79 -29.81 -9.77
N GLY A 268 6.37 -30.28 -8.59
CA GLY A 268 6.34 -31.70 -8.26
C GLY A 268 5.49 -32.52 -9.23
N ILE A 269 4.31 -32.01 -9.62
CA ILE A 269 3.45 -32.65 -10.62
C ILE A 269 4.13 -32.70 -12.00
N ALA A 270 4.72 -31.59 -12.46
CA ALA A 270 5.40 -31.52 -13.75
C ALA A 270 6.63 -32.45 -13.80
N LEU A 271 7.44 -32.50 -12.73
CA LEU A 271 8.58 -33.42 -12.60
C LEU A 271 8.16 -34.88 -12.64
N ARG A 272 7.06 -35.23 -11.98
CA ARG A 272 6.51 -36.60 -12.02
C ARG A 272 6.08 -36.99 -13.43
N ALA A 273 5.44 -36.07 -14.17
CA ALA A 273 5.05 -36.28 -15.55
C ALA A 273 6.27 -36.46 -16.49
N GLN A 274 7.42 -35.86 -16.17
CA GLN A 274 8.70 -36.10 -16.84
C GLN A 274 9.41 -37.40 -16.40
N GLY A 275 8.83 -38.20 -15.50
CA GLY A 275 9.47 -39.40 -14.94
C GLY A 275 10.52 -39.11 -13.84
N GLN A 276 10.72 -37.86 -13.44
CA GLN A 276 11.66 -37.46 -12.38
C GLN A 276 11.05 -37.66 -10.98
N VAL A 277 10.69 -38.90 -10.66
CA VAL A 277 9.91 -39.27 -9.46
C VAL A 277 10.59 -38.83 -8.15
N LYS A 278 11.92 -39.00 -8.03
CA LYS A 278 12.66 -38.61 -6.81
C LYS A 278 12.62 -37.09 -6.57
N ALA A 279 12.82 -36.30 -7.63
CA ALA A 279 12.76 -34.85 -7.54
C ALA A 279 11.34 -34.37 -7.19
N ALA A 280 10.31 -34.97 -7.82
CA ALA A 280 8.92 -34.70 -7.50
C ALA A 280 8.58 -34.97 -6.02
N GLN A 281 9.04 -36.10 -5.46
CA GLN A 281 8.86 -36.43 -4.05
C GLN A 281 9.60 -35.45 -3.12
N SER A 282 10.72 -34.87 -3.55
CA SER A 282 11.40 -33.83 -2.79
C SER A 282 10.53 -32.57 -2.70
N GLU A 283 10.04 -32.07 -3.83
CA GLU A 283 9.21 -30.85 -3.85
C GLU A 283 7.91 -31.01 -3.05
N LEU A 284 7.26 -32.17 -3.14
CA LEU A 284 6.03 -32.44 -2.35
C LEU A 284 6.30 -32.53 -0.84
N ARG A 285 7.49 -32.99 -0.43
CA ARG A 285 7.90 -32.97 0.98
C ARG A 285 8.11 -31.55 1.47
N GLU A 286 8.73 -30.69 0.66
CA GLU A 286 8.89 -29.25 0.97
C GLU A 286 7.54 -28.55 1.12
N VAL A 287 6.58 -28.82 0.22
CA VAL A 287 5.21 -28.28 0.36
C VAL A 287 4.58 -28.68 1.70
N LYS A 288 4.73 -29.95 2.10
CA LYS A 288 4.24 -30.42 3.40
C LYS A 288 4.95 -29.71 4.56
N ALA A 289 6.28 -29.58 4.49
CA ALA A 289 7.05 -28.92 5.54
C ALA A 289 6.64 -27.44 5.71
N LEU A 290 6.42 -26.71 4.62
CA LEU A 290 5.91 -25.34 4.63
C LEU A 290 4.51 -25.27 5.25
N HIS A 291 3.61 -26.18 4.86
CA HIS A 291 2.27 -26.25 5.42
C HIS A 291 2.27 -26.54 6.93
N ASP A 292 3.07 -27.51 7.36
CA ASP A 292 3.22 -27.90 8.76
C ASP A 292 3.81 -26.75 9.58
N PHE A 293 4.83 -26.06 9.05
CA PHE A 293 5.40 -24.85 9.64
C PHE A 293 4.35 -23.75 9.83
N ARG A 294 3.59 -23.41 8.79
CA ARG A 294 2.55 -22.38 8.87
C ARG A 294 1.46 -22.73 9.87
N THR A 295 1.08 -24.00 9.93
CA THR A 295 0.06 -24.50 10.86
C THR A 295 0.53 -24.35 12.31
N ARG A 296 1.75 -24.79 12.62
CA ARG A 296 2.35 -24.62 13.96
C ARG A 296 2.49 -23.14 14.33
N LEU A 297 2.92 -22.30 13.38
CA LEU A 297 3.03 -20.85 13.59
C LEU A 297 1.68 -20.21 13.92
N ALA A 298 0.61 -20.59 13.21
CA ALA A 298 -0.74 -20.10 13.49
C ALA A 298 -1.24 -20.55 14.87
N GLN A 299 -1.00 -21.81 15.24
CA GLN A 299 -1.33 -22.34 16.57
C GLN A 299 -0.55 -21.61 17.67
N SER A 300 0.75 -21.39 17.49
CA SER A 300 1.60 -20.65 18.42
C SER A 300 1.10 -19.21 18.63
N LYS A 301 0.71 -18.51 17.56
CA LYS A 301 0.12 -17.16 17.65
C LYS A 301 -1.19 -17.15 18.44
N ASN A 302 -2.06 -18.13 18.23
CA ASN A 302 -3.31 -18.24 19.01
C ASN A 302 -3.02 -18.50 20.50
N LEU A 303 -2.05 -19.35 20.81
CA LEU A 303 -1.62 -19.61 22.19
C LEU A 303 -1.05 -18.34 22.84
N ILE A 304 -0.26 -17.54 22.11
CA ILE A 304 0.25 -16.24 22.59
C ILE A 304 -0.92 -15.30 22.94
N LEU A 305 -1.93 -15.20 22.08
CA LEU A 305 -3.09 -14.35 22.34
C LEU A 305 -3.84 -14.76 23.60
N GLN A 306 -4.09 -16.06 23.78
CA GLN A 306 -4.71 -16.60 24.99
C GLN A 306 -3.84 -16.35 26.23
N ALA A 307 -2.52 -16.54 26.12
CA ALA A 307 -1.59 -16.34 27.22
C ALA A 307 -1.51 -14.87 27.66
N VAL A 308 -1.54 -13.93 26.71
CA VAL A 308 -1.61 -12.49 27.00
C VAL A 308 -2.93 -12.14 27.72
N GLU A 309 -4.03 -12.75 27.33
CA GLU A 309 -5.32 -12.54 27.99
C GLU A 309 -5.33 -13.08 29.44
N ALA A 310 -4.82 -14.29 29.66
CA ALA A 310 -4.61 -14.82 31.03
C ALA A 310 -3.68 -13.92 31.85
N LEU A 311 -2.64 -13.36 31.24
CA LEU A 311 -1.73 -12.43 31.92
C LEU A 311 -2.43 -11.12 32.33
N LYS A 312 -3.37 -10.61 31.54
CA LYS A 312 -4.19 -9.44 31.91
C LYS A 312 -5.12 -9.70 33.09
N ARG A 313 -5.53 -10.96 33.28
CA ARG A 313 -6.33 -11.43 34.43
C ARG A 313 -5.46 -11.79 35.65
N GLU A 314 -4.15 -11.57 35.54
CA GLU A 314 -3.15 -11.94 36.56
C GLU A 314 -3.05 -13.44 36.84
N GLU A 315 -3.55 -14.28 35.92
CA GLU A 315 -3.50 -15.74 35.99
C GLU A 315 -2.10 -16.24 35.55
N LEU A 316 -1.06 -15.90 36.31
CA LEU A 316 0.34 -16.15 35.96
C LEU A 316 0.62 -17.64 35.70
N GLY A 317 -0.08 -18.55 36.38
CA GLY A 317 -0.01 -20.00 36.21
C GLY A 317 -0.37 -20.44 34.79
N GLU A 318 -1.57 -20.05 34.37
CA GLU A 318 -2.13 -20.35 33.06
C GLU A 318 -1.35 -19.66 31.94
N ALA A 319 -1.04 -18.38 32.12
CA ALA A 319 -0.24 -17.62 31.15
C ALA A 319 1.11 -18.30 30.88
N ALA A 320 1.83 -18.74 31.92
CA ALA A 320 3.10 -19.44 31.76
C ALA A 320 2.94 -20.75 30.97
N ALA A 321 1.90 -21.54 31.27
CA ALA A 321 1.64 -22.81 30.59
C ALA A 321 1.31 -22.59 29.10
N LEU A 322 0.54 -21.55 28.78
CA LEU A 322 0.19 -21.22 27.39
C LEU A 322 1.39 -20.67 26.61
N PHE A 323 2.21 -19.80 27.21
CA PHE A 323 3.45 -19.35 26.57
C PHE A 323 4.45 -20.50 26.38
N GLN A 324 4.54 -21.44 27.33
CA GLN A 324 5.38 -22.63 27.17
C GLN A 324 4.90 -23.47 25.97
N LYS A 325 3.60 -23.77 25.89
CA LYS A 325 3.03 -24.47 24.73
C LYS A 325 3.29 -23.73 23.41
N SER A 326 3.25 -22.40 23.41
CA SER A 326 3.53 -21.60 22.22
C SER A 326 4.97 -21.78 21.72
N VAL A 327 5.96 -21.75 22.63
CA VAL A 327 7.37 -21.96 22.24
C VAL A 327 7.66 -23.41 21.88
N ASP A 328 6.92 -24.38 22.46
CA ASP A 328 7.05 -25.79 22.07
C ASP A 328 6.52 -26.03 20.63
N GLN A 329 5.48 -25.30 20.20
CA GLN A 329 4.92 -25.39 18.85
C GLN A 329 5.77 -24.68 17.80
N SER A 330 6.26 -23.48 18.13
CA SER A 330 7.09 -22.66 17.26
C SER A 330 8.25 -22.05 18.05
N PRO A 331 9.35 -22.80 18.24
CA PRO A 331 10.56 -22.33 18.93
C PRO A 331 11.27 -21.19 18.19
N GLU A 332 10.92 -20.92 16.94
CA GLU A 332 11.41 -19.81 16.13
C GLU A 332 10.74 -18.45 16.47
N VAL A 333 9.70 -18.42 17.30
CA VAL A 333 8.96 -17.19 17.62
C VAL A 333 9.46 -16.55 18.93
N PRO A 334 10.08 -15.35 18.89
CA PRO A 334 10.70 -14.73 20.07
C PRO A 334 9.69 -14.29 21.15
N THR A 335 8.45 -13.99 20.78
CA THR A 335 7.45 -13.41 21.67
C THR A 335 7.08 -14.32 22.84
N GLY A 336 6.99 -15.64 22.61
CA GLY A 336 6.70 -16.60 23.69
C GLY A 336 7.79 -16.60 24.76
N TYR A 337 9.06 -16.60 24.33
CA TYR A 337 10.21 -16.52 25.23
C TYR A 337 10.28 -15.20 26.00
N TYR A 338 10.01 -14.07 25.35
CA TYR A 338 9.93 -12.77 26.02
C TYR A 338 8.92 -12.78 27.19
N TYR A 339 7.69 -13.25 26.96
CA TYR A 339 6.68 -13.28 28.00
C TYR A 339 6.93 -14.33 29.08
N LEU A 340 7.57 -15.46 28.75
CA LEU A 340 8.09 -16.39 29.76
C LEU A 340 9.11 -15.69 30.67
N GLY A 341 10.02 -14.88 30.08
CA GLY A 341 10.95 -14.05 30.83
C GLY A 341 10.26 -13.10 31.81
N VAL A 342 9.22 -12.40 31.34
CA VAL A 342 8.39 -11.50 32.19
C VAL A 342 7.76 -12.27 33.34
N ILE A 343 7.16 -13.44 33.08
CA ILE A 343 6.44 -14.21 34.10
C ILE A 343 7.41 -14.79 35.13
N TRP A 344 8.54 -15.38 34.70
CA TRP A 344 9.55 -15.88 35.63
C TRP A 344 10.16 -14.76 36.47
N GLY A 345 10.38 -13.58 35.87
CA GLY A 345 10.81 -12.38 36.59
C GLY A 345 9.81 -11.92 37.66
N ARG A 346 8.49 -12.01 37.39
CA ARG A 346 7.43 -11.72 38.38
C ARG A 346 7.37 -12.77 39.50
N ARG A 347 7.72 -14.02 39.20
CA ARG A 347 7.76 -15.13 40.16
C ARG A 347 9.05 -15.17 40.98
N GLY A 348 10.02 -14.27 40.71
CA GLY A 348 11.31 -14.23 41.38
C GLY A 348 12.32 -15.28 40.90
N ASP A 349 11.99 -16.07 39.87
CA ASP A 349 12.92 -17.04 39.27
C ASP A 349 13.81 -16.33 38.24
N ALA A 350 14.82 -15.63 38.75
CA ALA A 350 15.72 -14.81 37.93
C ALA A 350 16.51 -15.66 36.91
N GLY A 351 16.84 -16.91 37.26
CA GLY A 351 17.55 -17.83 36.35
C GLY A 351 16.76 -18.11 35.08
N LYS A 352 15.51 -18.56 35.24
CA LYS A 352 14.63 -18.82 34.07
C LYS A 352 14.26 -17.56 33.31
N ALA A 353 14.15 -16.42 34.01
CA ALA A 353 13.90 -15.14 33.36
C ALA A 353 15.06 -14.77 32.41
N LEU A 354 16.31 -14.88 32.88
CA LEU A 354 17.51 -14.64 32.06
C LEU A 354 17.56 -15.57 30.84
N GLU A 355 17.32 -16.86 31.03
CA GLU A 355 17.34 -17.85 29.94
C GLU A 355 16.31 -17.51 28.86
N ALA A 356 15.08 -17.21 29.27
CA ALA A 356 14.00 -16.89 28.34
C ALA A 356 14.26 -15.58 27.58
N TYR A 357 14.73 -14.53 28.26
CA TYR A 357 15.08 -13.27 27.58
C TYR A 357 16.24 -13.43 26.60
N LYS A 358 17.29 -14.16 27.00
CA LYS A 358 18.41 -14.45 26.09
C LYS A 358 17.97 -15.23 24.86
N LYS A 359 17.07 -16.21 25.03
CA LYS A 359 16.53 -16.95 23.88
C LYS A 359 15.69 -16.06 22.96
N ALA A 360 14.90 -15.15 23.52
CA ALA A 360 14.17 -14.16 22.73
C ALA A 360 15.11 -13.25 21.92
N LEU A 361 16.25 -12.84 22.50
CA LEU A 361 17.26 -12.00 21.85
C LEU A 361 18.12 -12.76 20.84
N GLU A 362 18.35 -14.06 21.02
CA GLU A 362 18.98 -14.91 20.00
C GLU A 362 18.14 -14.97 18.72
N LEU A 363 16.81 -15.05 18.87
CA LEU A 363 15.85 -15.10 17.77
C LEU A 363 15.56 -13.72 17.16
N LYS A 364 15.60 -12.67 17.97
CA LYS A 364 15.39 -11.28 17.56
C LYS A 364 16.36 -10.35 18.33
N PRO A 365 17.55 -10.07 17.76
CA PRO A 365 18.55 -9.25 18.43
C PRO A 365 18.12 -7.80 18.70
N ASP A 366 17.19 -7.24 17.94
CA ASP A 366 16.66 -5.88 18.08
C ASP A 366 15.35 -5.84 18.90
N TYR A 367 15.14 -6.80 19.81
CA TYR A 367 13.90 -6.88 20.59
C TYR A 367 13.97 -5.98 21.84
N ALA A 368 13.64 -4.70 21.67
CA ALA A 368 13.74 -3.66 22.70
C ALA A 368 13.11 -4.04 24.06
N GLN A 369 11.93 -4.65 24.06
CA GLN A 369 11.25 -5.09 25.29
C GLN A 369 12.02 -6.22 26.01
N ALA A 370 12.65 -7.14 25.26
CA ALA A 370 13.43 -8.22 25.84
C ALA A 370 14.75 -7.69 26.43
N HIS A 371 15.42 -6.75 25.77
CA HIS A 371 16.58 -6.03 26.31
C HIS A 371 16.22 -5.29 27.62
N SER A 372 15.09 -4.57 27.64
CA SER A 372 14.60 -3.90 28.86
C SER A 372 14.32 -4.90 29.99
N GLY A 373 13.68 -6.03 29.68
CA GLY A 373 13.41 -7.09 30.64
C GLY A 373 14.68 -7.72 31.20
N LEU A 374 15.66 -8.00 30.33
CA LEU A 374 16.95 -8.56 30.70
C LEU A 374 17.75 -7.60 31.60
N GLY A 375 17.82 -6.32 31.23
CA GLY A 375 18.47 -5.27 32.03
C GLY A 375 17.86 -5.11 33.42
N LEU A 376 16.53 -5.20 33.55
CA LEU A 376 15.86 -5.18 34.85
C LEU A 376 16.23 -6.37 35.74
N VAL A 377 16.43 -7.56 35.16
CA VAL A 377 16.86 -8.74 35.93
C VAL A 377 18.30 -8.57 36.39
N TYR A 378 19.22 -8.12 35.52
CA TYR A 378 20.61 -7.83 35.90
C TYR A 378 20.73 -6.75 36.98
N TRP A 379 19.93 -5.69 36.87
CA TRP A 379 19.89 -4.63 37.87
C TRP A 379 19.52 -5.16 39.26
N ARG A 380 18.49 -6.01 39.34
CA ARG A 380 18.07 -6.65 40.61
C ARG A 380 19.12 -7.61 41.18
N GLN A 381 20.03 -8.10 40.35
CA GLN A 381 21.16 -8.95 40.76
C GLN A 381 22.44 -8.15 41.09
N ASN A 382 22.36 -6.81 41.17
CA ASN A 382 23.52 -5.91 41.34
C ASN A 382 24.57 -6.00 40.21
N GLN A 383 24.17 -6.45 39.02
CA GLN A 383 25.01 -6.47 37.81
C GLN A 383 24.78 -5.19 37.01
N ALA A 384 25.26 -4.06 37.54
CA ALA A 384 24.96 -2.74 37.01
C ALA A 384 25.56 -2.48 35.61
N THR A 385 26.71 -3.06 35.30
CA THR A 385 27.37 -2.91 34.00
C THR A 385 26.58 -3.59 32.89
N GLU A 386 26.18 -4.83 33.12
CA GLU A 386 25.37 -5.62 32.19
C GLU A 386 23.97 -5.01 32.04
N ALA A 387 23.36 -4.55 33.14
CA ALA A 387 22.07 -3.86 33.08
C ALA A 387 22.10 -2.61 32.20
N LEU A 388 23.15 -1.77 32.36
CA LEU A 388 23.30 -0.54 31.58
C LEU A 388 23.47 -0.83 30.08
N GLU A 389 24.20 -1.89 29.73
CA GLU A 389 24.37 -2.29 28.33
C GLU A 389 23.05 -2.71 27.70
N GLU A 390 22.28 -3.57 28.38
CA GLU A 390 20.97 -4.01 27.90
C GLU A 390 19.98 -2.85 27.76
N PHE A 391 19.97 -1.88 28.68
CA PHE A 391 19.13 -0.69 28.53
C PHE A 391 19.51 0.19 27.35
N ARG A 392 20.80 0.31 27.02
CA ARG A 392 21.24 1.03 25.82
C ARG A 392 20.75 0.34 24.55
N GLN A 393 20.87 -0.98 24.48
CA GLN A 393 20.37 -1.76 23.33
C GLN A 393 18.85 -1.62 23.16
N ALA A 394 18.10 -1.56 24.27
CA ALA A 394 16.65 -1.31 24.23
C ALA A 394 16.31 0.04 23.58
N VAL A 395 16.98 1.11 23.98
CA VAL A 395 16.77 2.46 23.43
C VAL A 395 17.20 2.56 21.97
N MET A 396 18.30 1.90 21.58
CA MET A 396 18.73 1.91 20.17
C MET A 396 17.78 1.13 19.24
N SER A 397 17.07 0.14 19.78
CA SER A 397 16.15 -0.71 19.01
C SER A 397 14.75 -0.12 18.85
N ASP A 398 14.38 0.86 19.69
CA ASP A 398 13.13 1.63 19.64
C ASP A 398 13.38 3.05 20.18
N PRO A 399 14.01 3.94 19.37
CA PRO A 399 14.41 5.29 19.78
C PRO A 399 13.22 6.26 19.90
#